data_AF-A0AAT9IAM7-F1
#
_entry.id   AF-A0AAT9IAM7-F1
#
_cell.length_a   1.000
_cell.length_b   1.000
_cell.length_c   1.000
_cell.angle_alpha   90.00
_cell.angle_beta   90.00
_cell.angle_gamma   90.00
#
_symmetry.space_group_name_H-M   'P 1'
#
loop_
_entity.id
_entity.type
_entity.pdbx_description
1 polymer ?
#
loop_
_entity_poly.entity_id
_entity_poly.type
_entity_poly.pdbx_seq_one_letter_code
_entity_poly.pdbx_strand_id
1 'polypeptide(L)'
;MKHKVPPVTSIYFATLMKAYLRGTKTREEVIQDLYGPSLLPQDAMDPDEDVTRILLQVARDTNEHYYDEIITAITHATDSAPSRAGLIHHLQALLAGELTRKQLLQWATWHSEPDTDTGAGYFDDLAVDYFCTHLLPNPPEEFTTAHFEQALKILQHGSQDPLKDKVALVLIFDKEKQRFLFYLGDFIQGHSTPEQLDVYLLNKFGMDHQSFPYMSTLSTIMHNPAKLPALLEVAAM
;
A
#
# COMPACT_ATOMS: atom_id res chain seq x y z
N MET A 1 22.16 38.60 -8.12
CA MET A 1 20.97 38.06 -8.81
C MET A 1 20.06 37.46 -7.75
N LYS A 2 18.81 37.94 -7.61
CA LYS A 2 17.87 37.43 -6.61
C LYS A 2 17.37 36.06 -7.09
N HIS A 3 17.69 34.99 -6.37
CA HIS A 3 17.00 33.71 -6.52
C HIS A 3 15.52 33.97 -6.18
N LYS A 4 14.69 34.14 -7.22
CA LYS A 4 13.23 34.18 -7.06
C LYS A 4 12.80 32.77 -6.70
N VAL A 5 12.59 32.54 -5.41
CA VAL A 5 11.74 31.43 -4.95
C VAL A 5 10.40 31.56 -5.69
N PRO A 6 9.85 30.48 -6.27
CA PRO A 6 8.53 30.54 -6.91
C PRO A 6 7.52 31.17 -5.95
N PRO A 7 6.53 31.94 -6.44
CA PRO A 7 5.47 32.43 -5.57
C PRO A 7 4.77 31.22 -4.94
N VAL A 8 4.84 31.12 -3.61
CA VAL A 8 4.14 30.10 -2.85
C VAL A 8 2.64 30.40 -2.95
N THR A 9 1.88 29.48 -3.52
CA THR A 9 0.43 29.60 -3.77
C THR A 9 -0.32 28.41 -3.17
N SER A 10 -1.64 28.49 -3.00
CA SER A 10 -2.46 27.32 -2.64
C SER A 10 -2.23 26.10 -3.56
N ILE A 11 -2.01 26.33 -4.86
CA ILE A 11 -1.67 25.27 -5.84
C ILE A 11 -0.38 24.54 -5.44
N TYR A 12 0.61 25.23 -4.89
CA TYR A 12 1.87 24.64 -4.46
C TYR A 12 1.64 23.66 -3.30
N PHE A 13 0.92 24.09 -2.27
CA PHE A 13 0.58 23.25 -1.13
C PHE A 13 -0.32 22.07 -1.50
N ALA A 14 -1.33 22.31 -2.34
CA ALA A 14 -2.19 21.23 -2.86
C ALA A 14 -1.37 20.21 -3.67
N THR A 15 -0.40 20.66 -4.47
CA THR A 15 0.50 19.77 -5.23
C THR A 15 1.37 18.94 -4.31
N LEU A 16 1.97 19.54 -3.28
CA LEU A 16 2.76 18.80 -2.27
C LEU A 16 1.90 17.79 -1.50
N MET A 17 0.68 18.18 -1.12
CA MET A 17 -0.23 17.29 -0.42
C MET A 17 -0.63 16.09 -1.29
N LYS A 18 -0.99 16.31 -2.55
CA LYS A 18 -1.24 15.21 -3.50
C LYS A 18 -0.01 14.33 -3.68
N ALA A 19 1.17 14.93 -3.81
CA ALA A 19 2.42 14.20 -3.98
C ALA A 19 2.71 13.26 -2.79
N TYR A 20 2.44 13.73 -1.57
CA TYR A 20 2.50 12.94 -0.36
C TYR A 20 1.45 11.83 -0.35
N LEU A 21 0.16 12.16 -0.47
CA LEU A 21 -0.94 11.19 -0.36
C LEU A 21 -0.84 10.07 -1.41
N ARG A 22 -0.44 10.40 -2.64
CA ARG A 22 -0.21 9.43 -3.73
C ARG A 22 1.04 8.56 -3.53
N GLY A 23 1.94 9.00 -2.65
CA GLY A 23 3.21 8.34 -2.31
C GLY A 23 4.40 8.72 -3.21
N THR A 24 4.24 9.71 -4.09
CA THR A 24 5.35 10.22 -4.93
C THR A 24 6.38 11.02 -4.14
N LYS A 25 6.05 11.42 -2.91
CA LYS A 25 6.98 11.99 -1.94
C LYS A 25 6.77 11.39 -0.55
N THR A 26 7.85 11.16 0.18
CA THR A 26 7.83 10.83 1.61
C THR A 26 7.60 12.08 2.47
N ARG A 27 7.41 11.90 3.77
CA ARG A 27 7.40 13.01 4.74
C ARG A 27 8.64 13.88 4.57
N GLU A 28 9.81 13.25 4.67
CA GLU A 28 11.11 13.93 4.72
C GLU A 28 11.32 14.78 3.47
N GLU A 29 10.94 14.29 2.30
CA GLU A 29 11.01 15.03 1.04
C GLU A 29 10.03 16.20 0.98
N VAL A 30 8.81 16.05 1.48
CA VAL A 30 7.83 17.15 1.56
C VAL A 30 8.33 18.24 2.49
N ILE A 31 8.86 17.87 3.65
CA ILE A 31 9.40 18.82 4.62
C ILE A 31 10.65 19.52 4.06
N GLN A 32 11.51 18.80 3.34
CA GLN A 32 12.64 19.38 2.64
C GLN A 32 12.21 20.37 1.55
N ASP A 33 11.14 20.10 0.81
CA ASP A 33 10.60 21.04 -0.17
C ASP A 33 9.98 22.27 0.52
N LEU A 34 9.33 22.08 1.67
CA LEU A 34 8.64 23.13 2.40
C LEU A 34 9.60 24.14 3.05
N TYR A 35 10.67 23.65 3.69
CA TYR A 35 11.61 24.50 4.44
C TYR A 35 12.98 24.64 3.76
N GLY A 36 13.31 23.80 2.77
CA GLY A 36 14.63 23.75 2.17
C GLY A 36 15.67 23.01 3.04
N PRO A 37 16.83 22.66 2.46
CA PRO A 37 17.84 21.80 3.09
C PRO A 37 18.57 22.43 4.30
N SER A 38 18.32 23.71 4.62
CA SER A 38 19.05 24.46 5.65
C SER A 38 18.16 25.06 6.75
N LEU A 39 16.84 24.88 6.68
CA LEU A 39 15.89 25.45 7.64
C LEU A 39 15.01 24.40 8.33
N LEU A 40 15.38 23.11 8.25
CA LEU A 40 14.72 22.07 9.05
C LEU A 40 14.75 22.51 10.51
N PRO A 41 13.61 22.78 11.16
CA PRO A 41 13.58 23.07 12.59
C PRO A 41 13.98 21.77 13.31
N GLN A 42 15.28 21.58 13.57
CA GLN A 42 15.81 20.33 14.15
C GLN A 42 15.19 20.00 15.52
N ASP A 43 14.55 20.98 16.18
CA ASP A 43 13.95 20.85 17.52
C ASP A 43 12.42 21.09 17.56
N ALA A 44 11.73 21.36 16.43
CA ALA A 44 10.34 21.87 16.50
C ALA A 44 9.27 21.04 15.78
N MET A 45 9.62 19.96 15.08
CA MET A 45 8.60 19.08 14.51
C MET A 45 8.60 17.74 15.21
N ASP A 46 7.44 17.42 15.79
CA ASP A 46 7.16 16.09 16.29
C ASP A 46 7.29 15.11 15.11
N PRO A 47 8.16 14.07 15.19
CA PRO A 47 8.28 13.07 14.14
C PRO A 47 6.96 12.34 13.85
N ASP A 48 6.02 12.39 14.80
CA ASP A 48 4.69 11.78 14.70
C ASP A 48 3.59 12.72 14.17
N GLU A 49 3.86 14.02 14.00
CA GLU A 49 2.84 14.97 13.53
C GLU A 49 2.50 14.72 12.06
N ASP A 50 1.22 14.66 11.69
CA ASP A 50 0.82 14.42 10.29
C ASP A 50 1.33 15.50 9.32
N VAL A 51 1.96 15.06 8.22
CA VAL A 51 2.48 15.94 7.16
C VAL A 51 1.39 16.78 6.52
N THR A 52 0.20 16.24 6.35
CA THR A 52 -0.94 16.98 5.80
C THR A 52 -1.34 18.15 6.70
N ARG A 53 -1.29 17.95 8.03
CA ARG A 53 -1.55 18.99 9.01
C ARG A 53 -0.47 20.07 8.99
N ILE A 54 0.81 19.67 8.88
CA ILE A 54 1.93 20.62 8.75
C ILE A 54 1.74 21.48 7.50
N LEU A 55 1.42 20.86 6.35
CA LEU A 55 1.18 21.59 5.09
C LEU A 55 0.01 22.57 5.21
N LEU A 56 -1.10 22.18 5.82
CA LEU A 56 -2.25 23.06 6.03
C LEU A 56 -1.93 24.22 6.98
N GLN A 57 -1.16 23.95 8.04
CA GLN A 57 -0.75 24.98 8.99
C GLN A 57 0.15 26.02 8.32
N VAL A 58 1.19 25.61 7.60
CA VAL A 58 2.09 26.53 6.89
C VAL A 58 1.36 27.27 5.77
N ALA A 59 0.44 26.61 5.06
CA ALA A 59 -0.39 27.27 4.06
C ALA A 59 -1.24 28.37 4.67
N ARG A 60 -1.90 28.10 5.80
CA ARG A 60 -2.73 29.06 6.54
C ARG A 60 -1.92 30.23 7.08
N ASP A 61 -0.74 29.96 7.62
CA ASP A 61 0.18 31.00 8.13
C ASP A 61 0.73 31.88 6.98
N THR A 62 0.79 31.35 5.76
CA THR A 62 1.12 32.11 4.56
C THR A 62 -0.06 32.95 4.06
N ASN A 63 -1.26 32.37 4.03
CA ASN A 63 -2.51 33.04 3.67
C ASN A 63 -3.72 32.26 4.21
N GLU A 64 -4.58 32.92 4.98
CA GLU A 64 -5.76 32.28 5.61
C GLU A 64 -6.71 31.62 4.60
N HIS A 65 -6.81 32.14 3.37
CA HIS A 65 -7.68 31.60 2.33
C HIS A 65 -7.14 30.32 1.69
N TYR A 66 -5.85 30.00 1.86
CA TYR A 66 -5.27 28.81 1.25
C TYR A 66 -5.83 27.51 1.82
N TYR A 67 -6.28 27.52 3.08
CA TYR A 67 -6.88 26.33 3.68
C TYR A 67 -8.07 25.83 2.85
N ASP A 68 -9.07 26.69 2.61
CA ASP A 68 -10.29 26.31 1.88
C ASP A 68 -9.99 25.91 0.43
N GLU A 69 -9.05 26.61 -0.21
CA GLU A 69 -8.61 26.31 -1.59
C GLU A 69 -7.94 24.93 -1.69
N ILE A 70 -7.08 24.58 -0.72
CA ILE A 70 -6.39 23.28 -0.68
C ILE A 70 -7.39 22.17 -0.41
N ILE A 71 -8.25 22.31 0.61
CA ILE A 71 -9.25 21.28 0.93
C ILE A 71 -10.16 21.03 -0.28
N THR A 72 -10.65 22.08 -0.93
CA THR A 72 -11.45 21.94 -2.16
C THR A 72 -10.70 21.21 -3.26
N ALA A 73 -9.41 21.50 -3.45
CA ALA A 73 -8.57 20.86 -4.47
C ALA A 73 -8.29 19.36 -4.18
N ILE A 74 -8.30 18.95 -2.91
CA ILE A 74 -8.00 17.58 -2.47
C ILE A 74 -9.27 16.72 -2.42
N THR A 75 -10.39 17.24 -1.93
CA THR A 75 -11.66 16.48 -1.84
C THR A 75 -12.17 16.01 -3.20
N HIS A 76 -11.84 16.72 -4.28
CA HIS A 76 -12.21 16.35 -5.65
C HIS A 76 -11.09 15.64 -6.42
N ALA A 77 -9.96 15.35 -5.77
CA ALA A 77 -8.79 14.75 -6.40
C ALA A 77 -8.91 13.22 -6.42
N THR A 78 -9.28 12.66 -7.57
CA THR A 78 -9.19 11.21 -7.82
C THR A 78 -7.74 10.71 -7.80
N ASP A 79 -6.76 11.61 -7.87
CA ASP A 79 -5.32 11.34 -7.90
C ASP A 79 -4.63 11.42 -6.53
N SER A 80 -5.40 11.39 -5.44
CA SER A 80 -4.89 11.48 -4.07
C SER A 80 -4.62 10.13 -3.41
N ALA A 81 -5.21 9.03 -3.92
CA ALA A 81 -5.03 7.71 -3.34
C ALA A 81 -3.60 7.16 -3.51
N PRO A 82 -3.10 6.33 -2.57
CA PRO A 82 -1.82 5.66 -2.72
C PRO A 82 -1.77 4.88 -4.04
N SER A 83 -0.69 5.10 -4.79
CA SER A 83 -0.46 4.43 -6.07
C SER A 83 0.58 3.31 -5.94
N ARG A 84 0.61 2.37 -6.90
CA ARG A 84 1.68 1.34 -6.94
C ARG A 84 3.07 1.95 -6.93
N ALA A 85 3.29 2.98 -7.76
CA ALA A 85 4.55 3.70 -7.78
C ALA A 85 4.88 4.34 -6.42
N GLY A 86 3.85 4.90 -5.76
CA GLY A 86 4.00 5.48 -4.42
C GLY A 86 4.34 4.45 -3.34
N LEU A 87 3.68 3.28 -3.37
CA LEU A 87 3.98 2.19 -2.45
C LEU A 87 5.39 1.63 -2.66
N ILE A 88 5.81 1.44 -3.92
CA ILE A 88 7.19 1.05 -4.27
C ILE A 88 8.18 2.06 -3.70
N HIS A 89 7.93 3.35 -3.90
CA HIS A 89 8.79 4.41 -3.42
C HIS A 89 8.92 4.40 -1.89
N HIS A 90 7.80 4.26 -1.17
CA HIS A 90 7.81 4.20 0.29
C HIS A 90 8.47 2.93 0.84
N LEU A 91 8.30 1.79 0.17
CA LEU A 91 9.02 0.56 0.52
C LEU A 91 10.54 0.69 0.30
N GLN A 92 10.97 1.37 -0.78
CA GLN A 92 12.38 1.66 -1.01
C GLN A 92 12.95 2.57 0.08
N ALA A 93 12.25 3.65 0.43
CA ALA A 93 12.65 4.56 1.50
C ALA A 93 12.70 3.85 2.87
N LEU A 94 11.74 2.96 3.16
CA LEU A 94 11.73 2.14 4.38
C LEU A 94 12.97 1.23 4.44
N LEU A 95 13.28 0.54 3.35
CA LEU A 95 14.43 -0.36 3.27
C LEU A 95 15.78 0.38 3.30
N ALA A 96 15.81 1.63 2.85
CA ALA A 96 16.97 2.52 2.96
C ALA A 96 17.14 3.13 4.37
N GLY A 97 16.15 3.00 5.25
CA GLY A 97 16.14 3.61 6.58
C GLY A 97 15.79 5.10 6.59
N GLU A 98 15.27 5.61 5.47
CA GLU A 98 14.84 7.01 5.30
C GLU A 98 13.39 7.23 5.76
N LEU A 99 12.61 6.14 5.86
CA LEU A 99 11.23 6.12 6.34
C LEU A 99 11.09 5.09 7.45
N THR A 100 10.32 5.39 8.50
CA THR A 100 10.00 4.43 9.57
C THR A 100 8.74 3.62 9.26
N ARG A 101 8.59 2.44 9.88
CA ARG A 101 7.36 1.63 9.78
C ARG A 101 6.10 2.40 10.20
N LYS A 102 6.21 3.25 11.22
CA LYS A 102 5.09 4.07 11.71
C LYS A 102 4.65 5.10 10.68
N GLN A 103 5.60 5.78 10.04
CA GLN A 103 5.31 6.74 8.97
C GLN A 103 4.71 6.05 7.74
N LEU A 104 5.22 4.86 7.38
CA LEU A 104 4.61 4.06 6.31
C LEU A 104 3.16 3.69 6.63
N LEU A 105 2.87 3.26 7.86
CA LEU A 105 1.51 2.94 8.29
C LEU A 105 0.60 4.18 8.23
N GLN A 106 1.05 5.31 8.78
CA GLN A 106 0.30 6.57 8.75
C GLN A 106 -0.02 7.00 7.32
N TRP A 107 0.95 6.95 6.41
CA TRP A 107 0.74 7.24 5.00
C TRP A 107 -0.20 6.23 4.34
N ALA A 108 -0.09 4.95 4.66
CA ALA A 108 -0.93 3.94 4.04
C ALA A 108 -2.39 4.03 4.47
N THR A 109 -2.71 4.54 5.66
CA THR A 109 -4.05 4.47 6.26
C THR A 109 -4.74 5.83 6.45
N TRP A 110 -4.27 6.91 5.81
CA TRP A 110 -4.91 8.25 5.97
C TRP A 110 -6.39 8.27 5.55
N HIS A 111 -6.76 7.37 4.63
CA HIS A 111 -8.11 7.23 4.09
C HIS A 111 -9.02 6.36 4.96
N SER A 112 -8.46 5.70 5.99
CA SER A 112 -9.17 4.77 6.86
C SER A 112 -9.85 5.51 8.02
N GLU A 113 -10.73 6.47 7.74
CA GLU A 113 -11.59 7.07 8.76
C GLU A 113 -12.89 6.27 8.92
N PRO A 114 -13.30 5.92 10.16
CA PRO A 114 -14.38 4.97 10.43
C PRO A 114 -15.77 5.38 9.90
N ASP A 115 -15.95 6.62 9.45
CA ASP A 115 -17.23 7.16 8.95
C ASP A 115 -17.23 7.51 7.45
N THR A 116 -16.15 7.21 6.71
CA THR A 116 -15.99 7.60 5.28
C THR A 116 -15.93 6.43 4.30
N ASP A 117 -16.04 5.20 4.79
CA ASP A 117 -16.01 4.00 3.96
C ASP A 117 -17.34 3.83 3.20
N THR A 118 -17.41 4.47 2.03
CA THR A 118 -18.57 4.42 1.12
C THR A 118 -18.53 3.21 0.19
N GLY A 119 -17.58 2.28 0.36
CA GLY A 119 -17.45 1.09 -0.48
C GLY A 119 -17.07 1.37 -1.94
N ALA A 120 -16.74 2.63 -2.28
CA ALA A 120 -16.13 2.97 -3.56
C ALA A 120 -14.64 2.68 -3.46
N GLY A 121 -14.11 1.85 -4.35
CA GLY A 121 -12.69 1.51 -4.39
C GLY A 121 -11.84 2.78 -4.51
N TYR A 122 -11.16 3.16 -3.44
CA TYR A 122 -10.26 4.32 -3.41
C TYR A 122 -8.99 4.08 -4.24
N PHE A 123 -8.65 2.82 -4.50
CA PHE A 123 -7.41 2.42 -5.14
C PHE A 123 -7.66 1.88 -6.55
N ASP A 124 -6.81 2.28 -7.49
CA ASP A 124 -6.82 1.74 -8.86
C ASP A 124 -6.14 0.36 -8.96
N ASP A 125 -5.38 -0.05 -7.94
CA ASP A 125 -4.60 -1.28 -7.93
C ASP A 125 -4.96 -2.15 -6.72
N LEU A 126 -5.46 -3.36 -6.98
CA LEU A 126 -5.93 -4.30 -5.97
C LEU A 126 -4.83 -4.77 -5.01
N ALA A 127 -3.59 -4.87 -5.47
CA ALA A 127 -2.46 -5.27 -4.62
C ALA A 127 -2.08 -4.13 -3.66
N VAL A 128 -2.16 -2.88 -4.13
CA VAL A 128 -1.93 -1.68 -3.32
C VAL A 128 -3.04 -1.52 -2.29
N ASP A 129 -4.30 -1.65 -2.71
CA ASP A 129 -5.46 -1.67 -1.82
C ASP A 129 -5.23 -2.68 -0.70
N TYR A 130 -5.05 -3.95 -1.04
CA TYR A 130 -4.85 -5.02 -0.07
C TYR A 130 -3.68 -4.73 0.90
N PHE A 131 -2.55 -4.23 0.37
CA PHE A 131 -1.41 -3.91 1.21
C PHE A 131 -1.75 -2.80 2.23
N CYS A 132 -2.37 -1.72 1.77
CA CYS A 132 -2.67 -0.53 2.58
C CYS A 132 -3.83 -0.74 3.55
N THR A 133 -4.89 -1.45 3.16
CA THR A 133 -6.13 -1.59 3.96
C THR A 133 -6.12 -2.82 4.87
N HIS A 134 -5.41 -3.89 4.49
CA HIS A 134 -5.46 -5.16 5.22
C HIS A 134 -4.10 -5.61 5.74
N LEU A 135 -3.10 -5.73 4.86
CA LEU A 135 -1.85 -6.40 5.20
C LEU A 135 -0.99 -5.59 6.17
N LEU A 136 -0.79 -4.31 5.88
CA LEU A 136 0.05 -3.42 6.68
C LEU A 136 -0.56 -3.10 8.04
N PRO A 137 -1.86 -2.76 8.17
CA PRO A 137 -2.45 -2.39 9.46
C PRO A 137 -2.66 -3.58 10.39
N ASN A 138 -2.94 -4.76 9.85
CA ASN A 138 -3.26 -5.95 10.63
C ASN A 138 -2.57 -7.21 10.09
N PRO A 139 -1.22 -7.26 10.16
CA PRO A 139 -0.50 -8.38 9.61
C PRO A 139 -0.72 -9.65 10.45
N PRO A 140 -0.69 -10.85 9.83
CA PRO A 140 -0.85 -12.12 10.54
C PRO A 140 0.30 -12.40 11.53
N GLU A 141 1.44 -11.73 11.35
CA GLU A 141 2.59 -11.71 12.26
C GLU A 141 3.45 -10.47 12.01
N GLU A 142 4.42 -10.17 12.88
CA GLU A 142 5.21 -8.94 12.77
C GLU A 142 6.00 -8.91 11.45
N PHE A 143 5.98 -7.76 10.76
CA PHE A 143 6.79 -7.56 9.57
C PHE A 143 8.28 -7.59 9.88
N THR A 144 9.01 -8.41 9.13
CA THR A 144 10.47 -8.40 9.08
C THR A 144 10.96 -7.61 7.87
N THR A 145 12.24 -7.24 7.83
CA THR A 145 12.86 -6.62 6.64
C THR A 145 12.68 -7.48 5.39
N ALA A 146 12.80 -8.81 5.53
CA ALA A 146 12.61 -9.74 4.42
C ALA A 146 11.18 -9.69 3.83
N HIS A 147 10.16 -9.47 4.67
CA HIS A 147 8.78 -9.32 4.19
C HIS A 147 8.62 -8.07 3.33
N PHE A 148 9.23 -6.94 3.71
CA PHE A 148 9.19 -5.71 2.92
C PHE A 148 10.00 -5.82 1.62
N GLU A 149 11.15 -6.49 1.65
CA GLU A 149 11.92 -6.79 0.44
C GLU A 149 11.11 -7.64 -0.54
N GLN A 150 10.39 -8.65 -0.03
CA GLN A 150 9.55 -9.49 -0.87
C GLN A 150 8.35 -8.73 -1.43
N ALA A 151 7.66 -7.93 -0.60
CA ALA A 151 6.57 -7.06 -1.06
C ALA A 151 7.06 -6.09 -2.17
N LEU A 152 8.25 -5.49 -1.99
CA LEU A 152 8.85 -4.63 -3.00
C LEU A 152 9.12 -5.38 -4.31
N LYS A 153 9.67 -6.60 -4.23
CA LYS A 153 9.92 -7.44 -5.42
C LYS A 153 8.63 -7.75 -6.17
N ILE A 154 7.58 -8.18 -5.46
CA ILE A 154 6.27 -8.48 -6.05
C ILE A 154 5.72 -7.25 -6.78
N LEU A 155 5.75 -6.08 -6.13
CA LEU A 155 5.18 -4.86 -6.69
C LEU A 155 5.99 -4.31 -7.89
N GLN A 156 7.32 -4.46 -7.88
CA GLN A 156 8.21 -4.02 -8.96
C GLN A 156 8.19 -4.94 -10.18
N HIS A 157 8.15 -6.25 -9.95
CA HIS A 157 8.18 -7.25 -11.02
C HIS A 157 6.79 -7.70 -11.43
N GLY A 158 5.77 -7.03 -10.91
CA GLY A 158 4.36 -7.38 -10.97
C GLY A 158 4.01 -8.17 -12.22
N SER A 159 3.44 -9.34 -11.99
CA SER A 159 2.72 -10.01 -13.05
C SER A 159 1.72 -9.00 -13.63
N GLN A 160 1.42 -9.04 -14.92
CA GLN A 160 0.41 -8.13 -15.52
C GLN A 160 -1.01 -8.33 -14.92
N ASP A 161 -1.14 -9.06 -13.81
CA ASP A 161 -2.34 -9.54 -13.15
C ASP A 161 -2.34 -9.11 -11.67
N PRO A 162 -3.09 -8.06 -11.30
CA PRO A 162 -3.20 -7.58 -9.92
C PRO A 162 -3.68 -8.65 -8.91
N LEU A 163 -4.42 -9.67 -9.36
CA LEU A 163 -4.88 -10.75 -8.48
C LEU A 163 -3.73 -11.65 -8.04
N LYS A 164 -2.76 -11.91 -8.93
CA LYS A 164 -1.58 -12.71 -8.60
C LYS A 164 -0.67 -11.96 -7.63
N ASP A 165 -0.48 -10.65 -7.84
CA ASP A 165 0.29 -9.82 -6.93
C ASP A 165 -0.36 -9.80 -5.52
N LYS A 166 -1.69 -9.68 -5.44
CA LYS A 166 -2.42 -9.81 -4.16
C LYS A 166 -2.16 -11.17 -3.49
N VAL A 167 -2.24 -12.26 -4.25
CA VAL A 167 -1.96 -13.60 -3.71
C VAL A 167 -0.52 -13.69 -3.21
N ALA A 168 0.45 -13.20 -3.97
CA ALA A 168 1.86 -13.20 -3.58
C ALA A 168 2.09 -12.38 -2.30
N LEU A 169 1.43 -11.23 -2.16
CA LEU A 169 1.49 -10.40 -0.96
C LEU A 169 0.96 -11.11 0.29
N VAL A 170 -0.13 -11.87 0.18
CA VAL A 170 -0.66 -12.69 1.30
C VAL A 170 0.37 -13.77 1.69
N LEU A 171 1.01 -14.35 0.69
CA LEU A 171 1.95 -15.44 0.82
C LEU A 171 3.36 -15.00 1.25
N ILE A 172 3.61 -13.73 1.59
CA ILE A 172 4.91 -13.34 2.16
C ILE A 172 5.13 -13.96 3.55
N PHE A 173 4.04 -14.24 4.28
CA PHE A 173 4.06 -14.77 5.63
C PHE A 173 4.01 -16.31 5.64
N ASP A 174 4.90 -16.94 6.39
CA ASP A 174 5.04 -18.40 6.38
C ASP A 174 3.80 -19.10 6.95
N LYS A 175 3.12 -18.49 7.94
CA LYS A 175 1.84 -19.01 8.45
C LYS A 175 0.76 -19.06 7.37
N GLU A 176 0.70 -18.06 6.50
CA GLU A 176 -0.27 -18.04 5.41
C GLU A 176 0.12 -19.00 4.30
N LYS A 177 1.43 -19.16 3.98
CA LYS A 177 1.91 -20.21 3.07
C LYS A 177 1.49 -21.61 3.54
N GLN A 178 1.67 -21.92 4.82
CA GLN A 178 1.27 -23.21 5.38
C GLN A 178 -0.24 -23.44 5.31
N ARG A 179 -1.04 -22.42 5.66
CA ARG A 179 -2.51 -22.49 5.53
C ARG A 179 -2.92 -22.70 4.08
N PHE A 180 -2.33 -21.96 3.16
CA PHE A 180 -2.60 -22.07 1.73
C PHE A 180 -2.28 -23.48 1.20
N LEU A 181 -1.11 -24.04 1.53
CA LEU A 181 -0.77 -25.42 1.19
C LEU A 181 -1.75 -26.43 1.78
N PHE A 182 -2.20 -26.23 3.03
CA PHE A 182 -3.18 -27.12 3.67
C PHE A 182 -4.52 -27.11 2.92
N TYR A 183 -5.12 -25.93 2.71
CA TYR A 183 -6.43 -25.82 2.06
C TYR A 183 -6.40 -26.27 0.60
N LEU A 184 -5.38 -25.89 -0.17
CA LEU A 184 -5.24 -26.35 -1.54
C LEU A 184 -4.91 -27.83 -1.62
N GLY A 185 -4.10 -28.34 -0.69
CA GLY A 185 -3.76 -29.76 -0.57
C GLY A 185 -4.99 -30.62 -0.29
N ASP A 186 -5.85 -30.17 0.62
CA ASP A 186 -7.09 -30.85 0.96
C ASP A 186 -8.07 -30.88 -0.22
N PHE A 187 -8.15 -29.77 -0.97
CA PHE A 187 -8.98 -29.66 -2.17
C PHE A 187 -8.52 -30.59 -3.29
N ILE A 188 -7.22 -30.60 -3.63
CA ILE A 188 -6.70 -31.46 -4.70
C ILE A 188 -6.78 -32.96 -4.36
N GLN A 189 -6.78 -33.30 -3.07
CA GLN A 189 -6.97 -34.67 -2.60
C GLN A 189 -8.45 -35.10 -2.59
N GLY A 190 -9.38 -34.17 -2.87
CA GLY A 190 -10.81 -34.44 -2.92
C GLY A 190 -11.47 -34.56 -1.54
N HIS A 191 -10.80 -34.08 -0.48
CA HIS A 191 -11.36 -34.07 0.87
C HIS A 191 -12.27 -32.86 1.12
N SER A 192 -12.12 -31.80 0.34
CA SER A 192 -12.96 -30.60 0.37
C SER A 192 -13.66 -30.32 -0.96
N THR A 193 -14.84 -29.71 -0.87
CA THR A 193 -15.64 -29.31 -2.04
C THR A 193 -15.20 -27.94 -2.56
N PRO A 194 -15.52 -27.58 -3.82
CA PRO A 194 -15.27 -26.24 -4.35
C PRO A 194 -15.87 -25.12 -3.48
N GLU A 195 -17.05 -25.34 -2.89
CA GLU A 195 -17.69 -24.36 -2.01
C GLU A 195 -16.90 -24.13 -0.72
N GLN A 196 -16.24 -25.17 -0.19
CA GLN A 196 -15.35 -25.02 0.97
C GLN A 196 -14.07 -24.27 0.62
N LEU A 197 -13.54 -24.50 -0.59
CA LEU A 197 -12.43 -23.71 -1.11
C LEU A 197 -12.82 -22.23 -1.29
N ASP A 198 -14.03 -21.96 -1.78
CA ASP A 198 -14.56 -20.60 -1.93
C ASP A 198 -14.61 -19.86 -0.60
N VAL A 199 -15.04 -20.52 0.49
CA VAL A 199 -15.03 -19.90 1.82
C VAL A 199 -13.62 -19.45 2.21
N TYR A 200 -12.60 -20.27 1.95
CA TYR A 200 -11.21 -19.88 2.22
C TYR A 200 -10.77 -18.73 1.33
N LEU A 201 -11.01 -18.81 0.02
CA LEU A 201 -10.57 -17.82 -0.95
C LEU A 201 -11.27 -16.46 -0.77
N LEU A 202 -12.56 -16.47 -0.45
CA LEU A 202 -13.33 -15.25 -0.17
C LEU A 202 -12.82 -14.58 1.10
N ASN A 203 -12.60 -15.35 2.17
CA ASN A 203 -12.11 -14.79 3.44
C ASN A 203 -10.69 -14.23 3.34
N LYS A 204 -9.83 -14.81 2.49
CA LYS A 204 -8.41 -14.43 2.42
C LYS A 204 -8.09 -13.45 1.31
N PHE A 205 -8.75 -13.62 0.17
CA PHE A 205 -8.44 -12.89 -1.04
C PHE A 205 -9.65 -12.12 -1.59
N GLY A 206 -10.84 -12.27 -1.01
CA GLY A 206 -12.06 -11.60 -1.49
C GLY A 206 -12.52 -12.10 -2.85
N MET A 207 -12.18 -13.34 -3.21
CA MET A 207 -12.51 -13.93 -4.51
C MET A 207 -12.96 -15.39 -4.37
N ASP A 208 -13.71 -15.88 -5.35
CA ASP A 208 -14.08 -17.28 -5.47
C ASP A 208 -13.04 -18.06 -6.29
N HIS A 209 -13.23 -19.38 -6.39
CA HIS A 209 -12.39 -20.25 -7.18
C HIS A 209 -12.42 -19.88 -8.67
N GLN A 210 -13.54 -19.37 -9.20
CA GLN A 210 -13.61 -18.99 -10.63
C GLN A 210 -12.67 -17.82 -10.95
N SER A 211 -12.49 -16.92 -9.99
CA SER A 211 -11.62 -15.74 -10.11
C SER A 211 -10.19 -16.00 -9.65
N PHE A 212 -9.91 -17.16 -9.04
CA PHE A 212 -8.59 -17.46 -8.50
C PHE A 212 -7.56 -17.79 -9.60
N PRO A 213 -6.47 -16.99 -9.72
CA PRO A 213 -5.60 -17.01 -10.91
C PRO A 213 -4.80 -18.31 -11.09
N TYR A 214 -4.72 -19.14 -10.05
CA TYR A 214 -3.99 -20.40 -10.08
C TYR A 214 -4.89 -21.64 -10.20
N MET A 215 -6.22 -21.49 -10.39
CA MET A 215 -7.12 -22.65 -10.53
C MET A 215 -6.77 -23.57 -11.69
N SER A 216 -6.43 -23.01 -12.85
CA SER A 216 -6.05 -23.82 -14.02
C SER A 216 -4.83 -24.69 -13.70
N THR A 217 -3.86 -24.14 -12.97
CA THR A 217 -2.67 -24.87 -12.55
C THR A 217 -3.03 -25.92 -11.49
N LEU A 218 -3.89 -25.58 -10.53
CA LEU A 218 -4.40 -26.54 -9.54
C LEU A 218 -5.08 -27.74 -10.21
N SER A 219 -5.96 -27.51 -11.18
CA SER A 219 -6.64 -28.58 -11.92
C SER A 219 -5.65 -29.52 -12.62
N THR A 220 -4.55 -29.00 -13.17
CA THR A 220 -3.53 -29.85 -13.83
C THR A 220 -2.72 -30.69 -12.85
N ILE A 221 -2.59 -30.27 -11.60
CA ILE A 221 -1.83 -30.99 -10.56
C ILE A 221 -2.71 -31.80 -9.61
N MET A 222 -4.03 -31.84 -9.80
CA MET A 222 -4.97 -32.60 -8.95
C MET A 222 -4.55 -34.07 -8.76
N HIS A 223 -4.02 -34.70 -9.81
CA HIS A 223 -3.56 -36.09 -9.76
C HIS A 223 -2.09 -36.25 -9.32
N ASN A 224 -1.42 -35.16 -8.96
CA ASN A 224 -0.01 -35.15 -8.53
C ASN A 224 0.24 -34.10 -7.43
N PRO A 225 -0.23 -34.36 -6.20
CA PRO A 225 -0.14 -33.42 -5.08
C PRO A 225 1.29 -33.05 -4.68
N ALA A 226 2.29 -33.85 -5.06
CA ALA A 226 3.70 -33.55 -4.83
C ALA A 226 4.17 -32.28 -5.57
N LYS A 227 3.41 -31.77 -6.55
CA LYS A 227 3.70 -30.53 -7.27
C LYS A 227 3.15 -29.27 -6.59
N LEU A 228 2.35 -29.41 -5.53
CA LEU A 228 1.74 -28.27 -4.84
C LEU A 228 2.77 -27.28 -4.24
N PRO A 229 3.89 -27.72 -3.65
CA PRO A 229 4.93 -26.79 -3.18
C PRO A 229 5.53 -25.94 -4.30
N ALA A 230 5.69 -26.48 -5.51
CA ALA A 230 6.20 -25.72 -6.64
C ALA A 230 5.19 -24.65 -7.11
N LEU A 231 3.89 -24.91 -7.00
CA LEU A 231 2.86 -23.90 -7.24
C LEU A 231 2.94 -22.77 -6.22
N LEU A 232 3.19 -23.10 -4.94
CA LEU A 232 3.38 -22.08 -3.89
C LEU A 232 4.58 -21.18 -4.21
N GLU A 233 5.70 -21.74 -4.66
CA GLU A 233 6.88 -20.95 -5.06
C GLU A 233 6.53 -19.96 -6.16
N VAL A 234 5.79 -20.41 -7.19
CA VAL A 234 5.32 -19.51 -8.27
C VAL A 234 4.32 -18.47 -7.76
N ALA A 235 3.43 -18.86 -6.85
CA ALA A 235 2.39 -17.97 -6.32
C ALA A 235 2.92 -16.92 -5.34
N ALA A 236 4.09 -17.13 -4.75
CA ALA A 236 4.74 -16.23 -3.79
C ALA A 236 5.76 -15.27 -4.44
N MET A 237 5.93 -15.33 -5.77
CA MET A 237 6.87 -14.52 -6.54
C MET A 237 6.20 -13.37 -7.27
#